data_AF-A0A5C6AEK6-F1
#
_entry.id   AF-A0A5C6AEK6-F1
#
_cell.length_a   1.000
_cell.length_b   1.000
_cell.length_c   1.000
_cell.angle_alpha   90.00
_cell.angle_beta   90.00
_cell.angle_gamma   90.00
#
_symmetry.space_group_name_H-M   'P 1'
#
loop_
_entity.id
_entity.type
_entity.pdbx_description
1 polymer ?
#
loop_
_entity_poly.entity_id
_entity_poly.type
_entity_poly.pdbx_seq_one_letter_code
_entity_poly.pdbx_strand_id
1 'polypeptide(L)'
;MQRYSYVRHGSLFASLVVAALCMAPASQAELTNRYTFNDGSATDIVSGQNGTLVDPSGIAFYSGGQIRLTNNNGAGSNQNFSLPTTVGAYVDLPNGLISSAANNGEYYQFSIELWATVQENRDWARMADFGVSNGGEDVSGSGSMTDYLIVVPRTGGRPTPEETNKFAVSTHSSTGQEDFVVNPAGDLSIGVEHHIVVSVDQFDTTAGTNGTLSLFLNGSLISSGPVEDEGQIDLTFFEDVNNWLGRAQWGDPLFDGSYNEFSVYSHALDATEVAANFAAGPVAGELSVPQLIVNRDTGEITVMNDNSQQLSLLNYSVSSPSGSLDPIAWQSIDTGNFDTNGTWTATSTTEELIAEGTTGDGGPISAASSQSIGDAWNASPFEDLVFNFTVVGGGANLTGEVIYVGNNDEGFANSDLDADGDIDADDFSAFAAASQSDLTGMTAYERYKSGDIDGDGDNDYTDFRLFKADFIAANGAAAFASLVSASVPEPTSALLLVSGLLGLAARRR
;
A
#
# COMPACT_ATOMS: atom_id res chain seq x y z
N MET A 1 37.34 96.35 -44.63
CA MET A 1 36.85 95.96 -45.97
C MET A 1 36.37 94.51 -45.87
N GLN A 2 35.14 94.26 -46.35
CA GLN A 2 34.39 92.99 -46.58
C GLN A 2 35.22 91.68 -46.60
N ARG A 3 34.72 90.49 -46.18
CA ARG A 3 33.48 89.80 -46.62
C ARG A 3 33.03 88.68 -45.66
N TYR A 4 31.73 88.40 -45.74
CA TYR A 4 30.94 87.28 -45.17
C TYR A 4 31.42 85.86 -45.55
N SER A 5 31.17 84.86 -44.67
CA SER A 5 30.16 83.79 -44.90
C SER A 5 30.14 82.71 -43.80
N TYR A 6 28.94 82.14 -43.59
CA TYR A 6 28.48 81.20 -42.54
C TYR A 6 29.12 79.79 -42.56
N VAL A 7 29.03 79.03 -41.45
CA VAL A 7 28.10 77.87 -41.24
C VAL A 7 28.55 76.94 -40.08
N ARG A 8 27.60 76.72 -39.16
CA ARG A 8 27.25 75.58 -38.27
C ARG A 8 28.22 74.98 -37.23
N HIS A 9 27.66 74.92 -36.02
CA HIS A 9 28.00 74.06 -34.89
C HIS A 9 27.82 72.58 -35.25
N GLY A 10 28.79 71.75 -34.87
CA GLY A 10 28.67 70.30 -34.83
C GLY A 10 29.25 69.80 -33.51
N SER A 11 28.41 69.64 -32.49
CA SER A 11 28.78 68.99 -31.23
C SER A 11 28.92 67.49 -31.49
N LEU A 12 30.09 66.91 -31.19
CA LEU A 12 30.27 65.46 -31.11
C LEU A 12 29.40 64.92 -29.97
N PHE A 13 28.32 64.22 -30.30
CA PHE A 13 27.66 63.30 -29.37
C PHE A 13 28.35 61.94 -29.49
N ALA A 14 29.02 61.52 -28.43
CA ALA A 14 29.43 60.13 -28.26
C ALA A 14 28.16 59.31 -27.97
N SER A 15 27.75 58.48 -28.93
CA SER A 15 26.70 57.48 -28.72
C SER A 15 27.25 56.36 -27.84
N LEU A 16 26.90 56.38 -26.56
CA LEU A 16 27.04 55.24 -25.66
C LEU A 16 26.00 54.19 -26.11
N VAL A 17 26.44 53.15 -26.82
CA VAL A 17 25.59 51.98 -27.11
C VAL A 17 25.51 51.17 -25.81
N VAL A 18 24.41 51.34 -25.07
CA VAL A 18 24.04 50.40 -24.02
C VAL A 18 23.46 49.19 -24.73
N ALA A 19 24.25 48.11 -24.80
CA ALA A 19 23.72 46.80 -25.13
C ALA A 19 22.78 46.39 -23.99
N ALA A 20 21.47 46.53 -24.20
CA ALA A 20 20.50 45.83 -23.39
C ALA A 20 20.65 44.34 -23.71
N LEU A 21 21.36 43.60 -22.85
CA LEU A 21 21.18 42.15 -22.81
C LEU A 21 19.73 41.92 -22.40
N CYS A 22 18.90 41.51 -23.36
CA CYS A 22 17.67 40.81 -23.04
C CYS A 22 18.08 39.49 -22.37
N MET A 23 18.18 39.49 -21.04
CA MET A 23 18.02 38.25 -20.30
C MET A 23 16.56 37.87 -20.49
N ALA A 24 16.31 36.84 -21.30
CA ALA A 24 15.06 36.09 -21.16
C ALA A 24 14.98 35.67 -19.67
N PRO A 25 13.81 35.73 -19.03
CA PRO A 25 13.67 35.04 -17.75
C PRO A 25 14.07 33.58 -18.01
N ALA A 26 15.03 33.05 -17.26
CA ALA A 26 15.13 31.61 -17.11
C ALA A 26 13.74 31.14 -16.70
N SER A 27 13.15 30.22 -17.45
CA SER A 27 11.89 29.60 -17.05
C SER A 27 12.11 29.05 -15.66
N GLN A 28 11.39 29.62 -14.70
CA GLN A 28 11.30 29.02 -13.39
C GLN A 28 10.73 27.61 -13.61
N ALA A 29 11.36 26.61 -12.99
CA ALA A 29 10.77 25.32 -12.70
C ALA A 29 9.23 25.33 -12.71
N GLU A 30 8.58 24.81 -13.75
CA GLU A 30 7.12 24.72 -13.75
C GLU A 30 6.74 23.33 -13.26
N LEU A 31 6.29 23.28 -12.00
CA LEU A 31 5.53 22.17 -11.45
C LEU A 31 4.38 21.85 -12.42
N THR A 32 4.36 20.65 -12.99
CA THR A 32 3.35 20.25 -13.97
C THR A 32 2.21 19.48 -13.35
N ASN A 33 2.51 18.68 -12.33
CA ASN A 33 1.56 17.80 -11.67
C ASN A 33 1.85 17.73 -10.18
N ARG A 34 0.80 17.66 -9.36
CA ARG A 34 0.93 17.41 -7.92
C ARG A 34 -0.26 16.63 -7.38
N TYR A 35 0.04 15.50 -6.75
CA TYR A 35 -0.91 14.60 -6.12
C TYR A 35 -0.66 14.63 -4.61
N THR A 36 -1.55 15.28 -3.86
CA THR A 36 -1.35 15.48 -2.40
C THR A 36 -2.07 14.45 -1.55
N PHE A 37 -2.99 13.66 -2.12
CA PHE A 37 -3.85 12.67 -1.42
C PHE A 37 -4.71 13.19 -0.25
N ASN A 38 -4.57 14.47 0.11
CA ASN A 38 -5.31 15.19 1.14
C ASN A 38 -6.85 15.20 0.95
N ASP A 39 -7.34 14.88 -0.24
CA ASP A 39 -8.77 14.80 -0.58
C ASP A 39 -9.30 13.37 -0.62
N GLY A 40 -8.50 12.37 -0.22
CA GLY A 40 -8.89 10.97 -0.27
C GLY A 40 -8.90 10.40 -1.70
N SER A 41 -8.12 10.99 -2.61
CA SER A 41 -8.08 10.61 -4.01
C SER A 41 -6.68 10.85 -4.60
N ALA A 42 -6.39 10.21 -5.73
CA ALA A 42 -5.21 10.51 -6.56
C ALA A 42 -5.48 11.72 -7.48
N THR A 43 -5.94 12.84 -6.91
CA THR A 43 -6.26 14.07 -7.65
C THR A 43 -5.00 14.85 -7.98
N ASP A 44 -4.82 15.25 -9.24
CA ASP A 44 -3.78 16.20 -9.64
C ASP A 44 -4.30 17.63 -9.50
N ILE A 45 -3.78 18.36 -8.50
CA ILE A 45 -4.22 19.72 -8.18
C ILE A 45 -3.65 20.79 -9.12
N VAL A 46 -2.76 20.42 -10.05
CA VAL A 46 -2.11 21.36 -10.98
C VAL A 46 -2.73 21.28 -12.37
N SER A 47 -2.69 20.10 -13.01
CA SER A 47 -3.15 19.96 -14.41
C SER A 47 -4.50 19.26 -14.55
N GLY A 48 -5.01 18.62 -13.49
CA GLY A 48 -6.22 17.80 -13.53
C GLY A 48 -6.05 16.43 -14.19
N GLN A 49 -4.81 16.00 -14.44
CA GLN A 49 -4.46 14.64 -14.86
C GLN A 49 -4.54 13.69 -13.66
N ASN A 50 -5.77 13.47 -13.18
CA ASN A 50 -6.02 12.63 -12.01
C ASN A 50 -5.60 11.18 -12.26
N GLY A 51 -4.96 10.57 -11.26
CA GLY A 51 -4.71 9.14 -11.23
C GLY A 51 -5.92 8.36 -10.73
N THR A 52 -5.76 7.05 -10.70
CA THR A 52 -6.75 6.07 -10.23
C THR A 52 -6.10 5.16 -9.20
N LEU A 53 -6.71 5.01 -8.02
CA LEU A 53 -6.35 3.94 -7.10
C LEU A 53 -6.87 2.61 -7.66
N VAL A 54 -5.97 1.67 -7.90
CA VAL A 54 -6.31 0.30 -8.31
C VAL A 54 -6.16 -0.60 -7.09
N ASP A 55 -7.29 -1.04 -6.55
CA ASP A 55 -7.36 -1.86 -5.35
C ASP A 55 -8.61 -2.76 -5.37
N PRO A 56 -8.58 -3.87 -6.13
CA PRO A 56 -9.72 -4.79 -6.21
C PRO A 56 -10.03 -5.49 -4.88
N SER A 57 -9.06 -5.54 -3.95
CA SER A 57 -9.19 -6.17 -2.63
C SER A 57 -9.64 -5.22 -1.51
N GLY A 58 -9.65 -3.90 -1.75
CA GLY A 58 -10.03 -2.90 -0.75
C GLY A 58 -9.05 -2.78 0.41
N ILE A 59 -7.76 -3.05 0.20
CA ILE A 59 -6.75 -3.06 1.26
C ILE A 59 -6.03 -1.73 1.45
N ALA A 60 -6.09 -0.83 0.47
CA ALA A 60 -5.52 0.50 0.52
C ALA A 60 -6.51 1.48 1.14
N PHE A 61 -6.01 2.44 1.91
CA PHE A 61 -6.85 3.39 2.63
C PHE A 61 -6.18 4.75 2.71
N TYR A 62 -6.98 5.78 2.97
CA TYR A 62 -6.45 7.12 3.19
C TYR A 62 -6.41 7.43 4.68
N SER A 63 -5.29 7.96 5.16
CA SER A 63 -5.13 8.36 6.55
C SER A 63 -4.00 9.39 6.69
N GLY A 64 -4.25 10.44 7.45
CA GLY A 64 -3.27 11.50 7.70
C GLY A 64 -2.89 12.31 6.45
N GLY A 65 -3.81 12.47 5.50
CA GLY A 65 -3.54 13.09 4.19
C GLY A 65 -2.72 12.22 3.22
N GLN A 66 -2.49 10.95 3.54
CA GLN A 66 -1.68 10.04 2.72
C GLN A 66 -2.53 8.90 2.14
N ILE A 67 -2.14 8.39 0.97
CA ILE A 67 -2.57 7.06 0.53
C ILE A 67 -1.65 6.01 1.17
N ARG A 68 -2.25 5.03 1.85
CA ARG A 68 -1.57 3.90 2.50
C ARG A 68 -1.74 2.66 1.64
N LEU A 69 -0.63 2.13 1.15
CA LEU A 69 -0.51 0.82 0.49
C LEU A 69 0.14 -0.20 1.43
N THR A 70 0.05 0.04 2.74
CA THR A 70 0.80 -0.66 3.80
C THR A 70 0.30 -2.07 4.10
N ASN A 71 -0.79 -2.48 3.45
CA ASN A 71 -1.37 -3.81 3.56
C ASN A 71 -1.02 -4.70 2.36
N ASN A 72 -0.20 -4.20 1.42
CA ASN A 72 0.34 -5.05 0.37
C ASN A 72 1.18 -6.16 1.00
N ASN A 73 0.93 -7.42 0.62
CA ASN A 73 1.47 -8.61 1.31
C ASN A 73 2.57 -9.33 0.52
N GLY A 74 3.28 -8.60 -0.35
CA GLY A 74 4.34 -9.15 -1.20
C GLY A 74 3.84 -9.88 -2.44
N ALA A 75 2.54 -9.85 -2.74
CA ALA A 75 2.00 -10.34 -3.99
C ALA A 75 2.64 -9.62 -5.20
N GLY A 76 2.78 -10.35 -6.32
CA GLY A 76 3.49 -9.87 -7.50
C GLY A 76 2.69 -8.86 -8.32
N SER A 77 3.40 -7.97 -9.02
CA SER A 77 2.81 -6.97 -9.92
C SER A 77 2.15 -7.59 -11.17
N ASN A 78 2.54 -8.81 -11.55
CA ASN A 78 2.07 -9.55 -12.73
C ASN A 78 0.66 -10.15 -12.60
N GLN A 79 -0.02 -9.89 -11.48
CA GLN A 79 -1.42 -10.28 -11.27
C GLN A 79 -2.37 -9.57 -12.23
N ASN A 80 -3.58 -10.11 -12.37
CA ASN A 80 -4.64 -9.48 -13.15
C ASN A 80 -5.57 -8.65 -12.24
N PHE A 81 -5.33 -7.35 -12.15
CA PHE A 81 -6.11 -6.43 -11.30
C PHE A 81 -7.55 -6.18 -11.79
N SER A 82 -7.97 -6.75 -12.92
CA SER A 82 -9.38 -6.76 -13.32
C SER A 82 -10.22 -7.78 -12.54
N LEU A 83 -9.59 -8.66 -11.76
CA LEU A 83 -10.26 -9.71 -11.00
C LEU A 83 -10.44 -9.28 -9.54
N PRO A 84 -11.63 -9.49 -8.94
CA PRO A 84 -11.88 -9.15 -7.54
C PRO A 84 -11.09 -10.02 -6.55
N THR A 85 -10.52 -11.14 -7.01
CA THR A 85 -9.69 -12.04 -6.20
C THR A 85 -8.22 -11.63 -6.16
N THR A 86 -7.82 -10.62 -6.94
CA THR A 86 -6.45 -10.14 -6.95
C THR A 86 -6.19 -9.37 -5.66
N VAL A 87 -5.07 -9.68 -5.03
CA VAL A 87 -4.65 -9.02 -3.79
C VAL A 87 -3.60 -7.96 -4.11
N GLY A 88 -3.76 -6.80 -3.50
CA GLY A 88 -2.81 -5.71 -3.62
C GLY A 88 -3.42 -4.42 -4.14
N ALA A 89 -2.68 -3.34 -3.98
CA ALA A 89 -3.08 -2.01 -4.42
C ALA A 89 -1.90 -1.18 -4.94
N TYR A 90 -2.19 -0.28 -5.89
CA TYR A 90 -1.25 0.69 -6.43
C TYR A 90 -1.99 1.90 -7.01
N VAL A 91 -1.29 3.00 -7.29
CA VAL A 91 -1.87 4.16 -8.00
C VAL A 91 -1.44 4.12 -9.46
N ASP A 92 -2.41 4.18 -10.35
CA ASP A 92 -2.24 4.31 -11.79
C ASP A 92 -2.39 5.77 -12.22
N LEU A 93 -1.34 6.36 -12.79
CA LEU A 93 -1.29 7.75 -13.20
C LEU A 93 -1.51 7.85 -14.72
N PRO A 94 -2.02 8.99 -15.24
CA PRO A 94 -2.32 9.11 -16.67
C PRO A 94 -1.11 8.86 -17.59
N ASN A 95 -1.37 8.27 -18.74
CA ASN A 95 -0.35 8.03 -19.78
C ASN A 95 0.27 9.33 -20.27
N GLY A 96 1.55 9.30 -20.63
CA GLY A 96 2.24 10.47 -21.16
C GLY A 96 2.71 11.46 -20.10
N LEU A 97 2.59 11.16 -18.80
CA LEU A 97 2.89 12.08 -17.71
C LEU A 97 4.34 12.56 -17.74
N ILE A 98 5.29 11.62 -17.86
CA ILE A 98 6.72 11.89 -17.80
C ILE A 98 7.22 12.42 -19.15
N SER A 99 6.80 11.79 -20.25
CA SER A 99 7.19 12.25 -21.58
C SER A 99 6.68 13.66 -21.87
N SER A 100 5.50 14.03 -21.36
CA SER A 100 4.99 15.40 -21.45
C SER A 100 5.82 16.39 -20.64
N ALA A 101 6.29 16.03 -19.44
CA ALA A 101 7.14 16.90 -18.63
C ALA A 101 8.47 17.17 -19.34
N ALA A 102 9.09 16.13 -19.90
CA ALA A 102 10.34 16.22 -20.66
C ALA A 102 10.21 17.03 -21.97
N ASN A 103 9.00 17.17 -22.52
CA ASN A 103 8.72 17.92 -23.74
C ASN A 103 8.39 19.41 -23.54
N ASN A 104 7.67 19.75 -22.45
CA ASN A 104 6.91 21.00 -22.38
C ASN A 104 7.55 22.12 -21.53
N GLY A 105 8.64 21.83 -20.79
CA GLY A 105 9.43 22.84 -20.07
C GLY A 105 10.84 23.02 -20.65
N GLU A 106 11.86 22.71 -19.86
CA GLU A 106 13.21 22.58 -20.38
C GLU A 106 13.32 21.26 -21.13
N TYR A 107 13.41 21.36 -22.46
CA TYR A 107 13.43 20.18 -23.34
C TYR A 107 14.50 19.18 -22.89
N TYR A 108 14.17 17.88 -22.90
CA TYR A 108 15.03 16.79 -22.43
C TYR A 108 15.33 16.76 -20.92
N GLN A 109 14.59 17.53 -20.13
CA GLN A 109 14.74 17.54 -18.69
C GLN A 109 13.41 17.39 -17.97
N PHE A 110 13.43 16.74 -16.80
CA PHE A 110 12.29 16.67 -15.89
C PHE A 110 12.77 16.22 -14.51
N SER A 111 11.90 16.34 -13.52
CA SER A 111 12.11 15.74 -12.21
C SER A 111 10.82 15.14 -11.67
N ILE A 112 10.96 14.06 -10.91
CA ILE A 112 9.90 13.55 -10.06
C ILE A 112 10.29 13.74 -8.59
N GLU A 113 9.31 14.05 -7.76
CA GLU A 113 9.48 14.29 -6.34
C GLU A 113 8.43 13.51 -5.55
N LEU A 114 8.86 12.82 -4.50
CA LEU A 114 8.04 11.97 -3.64
C LEU A 114 8.27 12.33 -2.17
N TRP A 115 7.18 12.44 -1.42
CA TRP A 115 7.16 12.31 0.03
C TRP A 115 6.52 10.95 0.35
N ALA A 116 7.35 9.99 0.74
CA ALA A 116 6.92 8.60 0.87
C ALA A 116 7.54 7.91 2.09
N THR A 117 6.79 6.98 2.67
CA THR A 117 7.26 6.11 3.76
C THR A 117 7.28 4.67 3.29
N VAL A 118 8.37 3.95 3.51
CA VAL A 118 8.41 2.50 3.29
C VAL A 118 7.97 1.81 4.57
N GLN A 119 7.05 0.87 4.49
CA GLN A 119 6.63 0.07 5.64
C GLN A 119 7.38 -1.27 5.68
N GLU A 120 7.53 -1.92 4.52
CA GLU A 120 8.35 -3.13 4.39
C GLU A 120 9.26 -3.05 3.15
N ASN A 121 10.55 -3.36 3.35
CA ASN A 121 11.51 -3.47 2.25
C ASN A 121 11.43 -4.87 1.62
N ARG A 122 10.78 -4.95 0.46
CA ARG A 122 10.80 -6.14 -0.39
C ARG A 122 11.75 -5.92 -1.56
N ASP A 123 12.54 -6.94 -1.88
CA ASP A 123 13.50 -6.89 -2.98
C ASP A 123 12.75 -6.57 -4.29
N TRP A 124 13.21 -5.54 -4.98
CA TRP A 124 12.67 -5.05 -6.26
C TRP A 124 11.25 -4.47 -6.22
N ALA A 125 10.63 -4.33 -5.05
CA ALA A 125 9.33 -3.66 -4.96
C ALA A 125 9.48 -2.18 -5.35
N ARG A 126 8.89 -1.78 -6.47
CA ARG A 126 9.11 -0.44 -7.03
C ARG A 126 8.12 0.53 -6.43
N MET A 127 8.61 1.60 -5.79
CA MET A 127 7.74 2.66 -5.31
C MET A 127 7.25 3.54 -6.47
N ALA A 128 8.06 3.72 -7.51
CA ALA A 128 7.59 4.35 -8.74
C ALA A 128 8.21 3.65 -9.96
N ASP A 129 7.40 3.48 -11.00
CA ASP A 129 7.81 2.88 -12.27
C ASP A 129 7.02 3.55 -13.40
N PHE A 130 7.73 4.19 -14.32
CA PHE A 130 7.17 4.90 -15.46
C PHE A 130 7.73 4.34 -16.75
N GLY A 131 6.88 3.96 -17.69
CA GLY A 131 7.30 3.42 -18.98
C GLY A 131 6.25 2.50 -19.57
N VAL A 132 6.70 1.40 -20.17
CA VAL A 132 5.83 0.36 -20.71
C VAL A 132 6.44 -1.01 -20.45
N SER A 133 5.59 -2.03 -20.34
CA SER A 133 6.03 -3.41 -20.28
C SER A 133 6.10 -4.03 -21.67
N ASN A 134 6.83 -5.14 -21.85
CA ASN A 134 6.86 -5.90 -23.10
C ASN A 134 5.46 -6.32 -23.59
N GLY A 135 4.50 -6.44 -22.65
CA GLY A 135 3.10 -6.75 -22.94
C GLY A 135 2.20 -5.56 -23.24
N GLY A 136 2.70 -4.33 -23.14
CA GLY A 136 1.96 -3.08 -23.30
C GLY A 136 1.40 -2.50 -21.99
N GLU A 137 0.38 -1.66 -22.15
CA GLU A 137 -0.39 -1.01 -21.09
C GLU A 137 -1.04 -2.03 -20.14
N ASP A 138 -1.07 -1.73 -18.83
CA ASP A 138 -1.65 -2.53 -17.74
C ASP A 138 -1.02 -3.91 -17.47
N VAL A 139 -0.04 -4.31 -18.28
CA VAL A 139 0.66 -5.59 -18.16
C VAL A 139 1.95 -5.41 -17.39
N SER A 140 2.29 -6.38 -16.53
CA SER A 140 3.50 -6.36 -15.68
C SER A 140 4.23 -7.71 -15.80
N GLY A 141 4.64 -8.04 -17.02
CA GLY A 141 5.29 -9.33 -17.31
C GLY A 141 6.82 -9.26 -17.28
N SER A 142 7.36 -8.20 -17.88
CA SER A 142 8.79 -7.96 -18.12
C SER A 142 8.94 -6.60 -18.81
N GLY A 143 9.97 -5.83 -18.44
CA GLY A 143 10.38 -4.61 -19.15
C GLY A 143 11.61 -4.79 -20.05
N SER A 144 12.11 -6.02 -20.24
CA SER A 144 13.42 -6.26 -20.88
C SER A 144 13.62 -5.75 -22.32
N MET A 145 12.56 -5.25 -22.98
CA MET A 145 12.61 -4.76 -24.37
C MET A 145 11.92 -3.39 -24.49
N THR A 146 11.78 -2.67 -23.39
CA THR A 146 11.02 -1.41 -23.34
C THR A 146 11.78 -0.36 -22.55
N ASP A 147 11.40 0.91 -22.70
CA ASP A 147 12.01 2.00 -21.97
C ASP A 147 11.25 2.23 -20.66
N TYR A 148 11.97 2.46 -19.56
CA TYR A 148 11.37 2.82 -18.28
C TYR A 148 12.31 3.61 -17.36
N LEU A 149 11.71 4.28 -16.37
CA LEU A 149 12.35 4.94 -15.24
C LEU A 149 11.81 4.33 -13.94
N ILE A 150 12.70 3.98 -13.02
CA ILE A 150 12.32 3.30 -11.77
C ILE A 150 12.91 3.95 -10.53
N VAL A 151 12.16 3.84 -9.43
CA VAL A 151 12.57 4.18 -8.07
C VAL A 151 12.33 2.97 -7.19
N VAL A 152 13.42 2.42 -6.64
CA VAL A 152 13.41 1.14 -5.93
C VAL A 152 13.97 1.35 -4.51
N PRO A 153 13.13 1.27 -3.45
CA PRO A 153 13.56 1.41 -2.05
C PRO A 153 14.69 0.44 -1.68
N ARG A 154 14.64 -0.76 -2.28
CA ARG A 154 15.62 -1.83 -2.11
C ARG A 154 15.73 -2.70 -3.36
N THR A 155 16.87 -2.64 -4.02
CA THR A 155 17.18 -3.43 -5.23
C THR A 155 17.31 -4.93 -5.01
N GLY A 156 17.51 -5.45 -3.80
CA GLY A 156 17.73 -6.90 -3.64
C GLY A 156 18.99 -7.44 -4.34
N GLY A 157 19.09 -8.77 -4.45
CA GLY A 157 20.26 -9.48 -5.00
C GLY A 157 20.69 -9.00 -6.39
N ARG A 158 21.88 -8.41 -6.46
CA ARG A 158 22.46 -7.85 -7.69
C ARG A 158 23.77 -8.50 -8.11
N PRO A 159 24.26 -8.22 -9.34
CA PRO A 159 25.52 -8.76 -9.83
C PRO A 159 26.71 -8.40 -8.93
N THR A 160 26.67 -7.23 -8.27
CA THR A 160 27.73 -6.78 -7.37
C THR A 160 27.24 -6.64 -5.92
N PRO A 161 28.09 -6.99 -4.93
CA PRO A 161 27.77 -6.76 -3.51
C PRO A 161 27.57 -5.29 -3.13
N GLU A 162 28.17 -4.37 -3.90
CA GLU A 162 28.11 -2.92 -3.65
C GLU A 162 26.74 -2.31 -3.96
N GLU A 163 25.99 -2.93 -4.88
CA GLU A 163 24.66 -2.48 -5.31
C GLU A 163 23.51 -3.29 -4.69
N THR A 164 23.82 -4.42 -4.08
CA THR A 164 22.82 -5.29 -3.45
C THR A 164 22.19 -4.60 -2.24
N ASN A 165 20.86 -4.69 -2.13
CA ASN A 165 20.08 -4.10 -1.04
C ASN A 165 20.30 -2.59 -0.89
N LYS A 166 20.28 -1.86 -2.00
CA LYS A 166 20.42 -0.40 -2.01
C LYS A 166 19.11 0.26 -2.42
N PHE A 167 18.85 1.44 -1.86
CA PHE A 167 17.89 2.37 -2.45
C PHE A 167 18.50 2.88 -3.75
N ALA A 168 17.76 2.80 -4.86
CA ALA A 168 18.29 3.11 -6.17
C ALA A 168 17.24 3.69 -7.10
N VAL A 169 17.75 4.40 -8.11
CA VAL A 169 16.98 4.84 -9.27
C VAL A 169 17.73 4.43 -10.53
N SER A 170 17.00 4.22 -11.62
CA SER A 170 17.60 3.87 -12.90
C SER A 170 16.65 4.16 -14.04
N THR A 171 17.22 4.30 -15.23
CA THR A 171 16.50 4.14 -16.48
C THR A 171 16.89 2.81 -17.14
N HIS A 172 16.08 2.35 -18.07
CA HIS A 172 16.36 1.23 -18.97
C HIS A 172 15.95 1.64 -20.38
N SER A 173 16.70 1.21 -21.39
CA SER A 173 16.25 1.27 -22.78
C SER A 173 16.00 -0.12 -23.34
N SER A 174 15.11 -0.19 -24.33
CA SER A 174 14.78 -1.39 -25.09
C SER A 174 15.98 -2.16 -25.70
N THR A 175 17.16 -1.55 -25.74
CA THR A 175 18.39 -2.10 -26.32
C THR A 175 19.57 -2.19 -25.36
N GLY A 176 19.43 -1.70 -24.13
CA GLY A 176 20.51 -1.59 -23.16
C GLY A 176 20.22 -2.34 -21.85
N GLN A 177 21.08 -2.12 -20.85
CA GLN A 177 20.90 -2.61 -19.49
C GLN A 177 20.72 -1.43 -18.54
N GLU A 178 20.07 -1.64 -17.40
CA GLU A 178 19.90 -0.57 -16.43
C GLU A 178 21.21 -0.09 -15.78
N ASP A 179 21.44 1.22 -15.79
CA ASP A 179 22.50 1.88 -15.04
C ASP A 179 21.96 2.52 -13.76
N PHE A 180 22.34 1.95 -12.62
CA PHE A 180 21.75 2.33 -11.35
C PHE A 180 22.53 3.40 -10.60
N VAL A 181 21.79 4.43 -10.20
CA VAL A 181 22.24 5.45 -9.26
C VAL A 181 21.78 5.04 -7.87
N VAL A 182 22.73 4.63 -7.02
CA VAL A 182 22.45 4.01 -5.72
C VAL A 182 22.74 4.96 -4.55
N ASN A 183 21.99 4.80 -3.47
CA ASN A 183 22.34 5.35 -2.17
C ASN A 183 23.45 4.50 -1.52
N PRO A 184 24.66 5.05 -1.32
CA PRO A 184 25.75 4.29 -0.72
C PRO A 184 25.44 3.86 0.72
N ALA A 185 24.57 4.58 1.43
CA ALA A 185 24.23 4.31 2.82
C ALA A 185 23.42 3.02 3.01
N GLY A 186 22.73 2.49 1.98
CA GLY A 186 21.91 1.29 2.09
C GLY A 186 20.55 1.42 1.41
N ASP A 187 19.64 0.52 1.76
CA ASP A 187 18.21 0.61 1.47
C ASP A 187 17.57 1.79 2.21
N LEU A 188 16.37 2.16 1.77
CA LEU A 188 15.60 3.22 2.40
C LEU A 188 15.09 2.74 3.76
N SER A 189 15.15 3.57 4.80
CA SER A 189 14.70 3.15 6.13
C SER A 189 13.18 2.96 6.19
N ILE A 190 12.75 1.89 6.85
CA ILE A 190 11.33 1.60 7.09
C ILE A 190 10.76 2.49 8.19
N GLY A 191 9.46 2.81 8.12
CA GLY A 191 8.71 3.60 9.11
C GLY A 191 9.09 5.08 9.18
N VAL A 192 9.88 5.58 8.23
CA VAL A 192 10.33 6.97 8.16
C VAL A 192 9.88 7.60 6.84
N GLU A 193 9.24 8.76 6.92
CA GLU A 193 8.93 9.55 5.73
C GLU A 193 10.21 10.18 5.17
N HIS A 194 10.41 9.97 3.87
CA HIS A 194 11.54 10.48 3.12
C HIS A 194 11.09 11.42 2.02
N HIS A 195 11.88 12.47 1.83
CA HIS A 195 11.80 13.33 0.65
C HIS A 195 12.77 12.82 -0.41
N ILE A 196 12.25 12.38 -1.55
CA ILE A 196 13.01 11.76 -2.63
C ILE A 196 12.81 12.59 -3.88
N VAL A 197 13.91 12.95 -4.56
CA VAL A 197 13.85 13.58 -5.88
C VAL A 197 14.73 12.82 -6.85
N VAL A 198 14.18 12.53 -8.02
CA VAL A 198 14.91 12.02 -9.18
C VAL A 198 14.90 13.10 -10.24
N SER A 199 16.07 13.59 -10.60
CA SER A 199 16.25 14.68 -11.57
C SER A 199 16.98 14.12 -12.80
N VAL A 200 16.45 14.40 -13.98
CA VAL A 200 16.95 13.91 -15.26
C VAL A 200 17.26 15.09 -16.17
N ASP A 201 18.49 15.13 -16.68
CA ASP A 201 18.92 16.09 -17.70
C ASP A 201 19.63 15.33 -18.84
N GLN A 202 18.97 15.15 -19.99
CA GLN A 202 19.60 14.49 -21.15
C GLN A 202 20.53 15.42 -21.96
N PHE A 203 20.66 16.69 -21.59
CA PHE A 203 21.68 17.59 -22.12
C PHE A 203 22.97 17.60 -21.28
N ASP A 204 22.87 17.34 -19.98
CA ASP A 204 24.05 17.13 -19.13
C ASP A 204 24.68 15.76 -19.40
N THR A 205 25.65 15.73 -20.30
CA THR A 205 26.38 14.50 -20.69
C THR A 205 27.61 14.22 -19.82
N THR A 206 27.70 14.82 -18.61
CA THR A 206 28.85 14.61 -17.73
C THR A 206 28.90 13.21 -17.13
N ALA A 207 27.74 12.58 -16.88
CA ALA A 207 27.66 11.22 -16.34
C ALA A 207 27.56 10.12 -17.41
N GLY A 208 26.98 10.41 -18.58
CA GLY A 208 26.84 9.48 -19.71
C GLY A 208 26.41 10.18 -20.99
N THR A 209 26.43 9.49 -22.13
CA THR A 209 26.08 10.09 -23.43
C THR A 209 24.59 10.40 -23.58
N ASN A 210 23.73 9.73 -22.82
CA ASN A 210 22.28 9.91 -22.85
C ASN A 210 21.78 10.88 -21.76
N GLY A 211 22.66 11.43 -20.93
CA GLY A 211 22.30 12.38 -19.88
C GLY A 211 22.84 12.05 -18.51
N THR A 212 22.43 12.86 -17.54
CA THR A 212 22.71 12.69 -16.12
C THR A 212 21.42 12.45 -15.35
N LEU A 213 21.40 11.34 -14.61
CA LEU A 213 20.37 10.95 -13.67
C LEU A 213 20.89 11.24 -12.25
N SER A 214 20.16 12.04 -11.48
CA SER A 214 20.55 12.44 -10.11
C SER A 214 19.52 12.01 -9.08
N LEU A 215 20.00 11.39 -8.00
CA LEU A 215 19.19 10.94 -6.86
C LEU A 215 19.45 11.82 -5.65
N PHE A 216 18.38 12.45 -5.15
CA PHE A 216 18.39 13.22 -3.92
C PHE A 216 17.55 12.53 -2.85
N LEU A 217 17.98 12.66 -1.60
CA LEU A 217 17.27 12.15 -0.43
C LEU A 217 17.36 13.20 0.69
N ASN A 218 16.21 13.53 1.27
CA ASN A 218 16.06 14.47 2.38
C ASN A 218 16.77 15.81 2.10
N GLY A 219 16.47 16.39 0.94
CA GLY A 219 17.00 17.70 0.52
C GLY A 219 18.47 17.71 0.06
N SER A 220 19.14 16.56 -0.03
CA SER A 220 20.57 16.47 -0.36
C SER A 220 20.83 15.54 -1.54
N LEU A 221 21.76 15.91 -2.43
CA LEU A 221 22.23 15.03 -3.50
C LEU A 221 22.99 13.85 -2.88
N ILE A 222 22.57 12.63 -3.22
CA ILE A 222 23.17 11.39 -2.73
C ILE A 222 24.17 10.84 -3.75
N SER A 223 23.74 10.73 -5.01
CA SER A 223 24.56 10.24 -6.11
C SER A 223 24.00 10.70 -7.44
N SER A 224 24.85 10.71 -8.47
CA SER A 224 24.46 10.87 -9.86
C SER A 224 25.13 9.79 -10.70
N GLY A 225 24.55 9.46 -11.84
CA GLY A 225 25.07 8.50 -12.81
C GLY A 225 24.44 8.75 -14.18
N PRO A 226 24.80 7.95 -15.19
CA PRO A 226 24.25 8.12 -16.52
C PRO A 226 22.73 7.88 -16.48
N VAL A 227 21.98 8.66 -17.28
CA VAL A 227 20.80 8.07 -17.91
C VAL A 227 21.34 6.95 -18.78
N GLU A 228 20.80 5.73 -18.60
CA GLU A 228 21.24 4.48 -19.22
C GLU A 228 21.99 4.68 -20.54
N ASP A 229 23.23 4.22 -20.64
CA ASP A 229 24.14 4.59 -21.73
C ASP A 229 24.65 3.45 -22.62
N GLU A 230 24.16 2.22 -22.44
CA GLU A 230 24.44 1.09 -23.33
C GLU A 230 23.60 1.14 -24.62
N GLY A 231 22.37 1.63 -24.53
CA GLY A 231 21.40 1.81 -25.61
C GLY A 231 21.12 3.27 -25.95
N GLN A 232 20.00 3.51 -26.64
CA GLN A 232 19.50 4.86 -26.91
C GLN A 232 18.14 5.02 -26.26
N ILE A 233 18.00 6.04 -25.41
CA ILE A 233 16.73 6.42 -24.78
C ILE A 233 16.46 7.91 -25.00
N ASP A 234 15.24 8.23 -25.42
CA ASP A 234 14.74 9.59 -25.56
C ASP A 234 13.48 9.72 -24.69
N LEU A 235 13.62 10.32 -23.52
CA LEU A 235 12.54 10.44 -22.54
C LEU A 235 11.49 11.48 -22.96
N THR A 236 11.68 12.18 -24.08
CA THR A 236 10.63 13.02 -24.69
C THR A 236 9.70 12.21 -25.60
N PHE A 237 10.08 10.99 -26.00
CA PHE A 237 9.26 10.12 -26.86
C PHE A 237 9.08 8.70 -26.34
N PHE A 238 9.64 8.38 -25.17
CA PHE A 238 9.47 7.05 -24.59
C PHE A 238 8.00 6.77 -24.26
N GLU A 239 7.60 5.52 -24.43
CA GLU A 239 6.22 5.10 -24.21
C GLU A 239 5.98 4.92 -22.71
N ASP A 240 5.38 5.92 -22.07
CA ASP A 240 5.00 5.94 -20.66
C ASP A 240 3.50 5.78 -20.48
N VAL A 241 3.02 4.58 -20.85
CA VAL A 241 1.61 4.15 -20.72
C VAL A 241 1.33 3.36 -19.43
N ASN A 242 2.38 2.98 -18.71
CA ASN A 242 2.34 2.40 -17.38
C ASN A 242 3.06 3.35 -16.42
N ASN A 243 2.32 4.25 -15.80
CA ASN A 243 2.84 5.24 -14.85
C ASN A 243 2.34 4.90 -13.46
N TRP A 244 3.09 4.10 -12.73
CA TRP A 244 2.61 3.51 -11.48
C TRP A 244 3.36 4.01 -10.25
N LEU A 245 2.60 4.29 -9.21
CA LEU A 245 3.11 4.36 -7.84
C LEU A 245 2.78 3.04 -7.14
N GLY A 246 3.81 2.24 -6.89
CA GLY A 246 3.72 1.00 -6.13
C GLY A 246 3.55 -0.31 -6.92
N ARG A 247 3.66 -0.26 -8.26
CA ARG A 247 3.66 -1.43 -9.16
C ARG A 247 4.84 -1.36 -10.12
N ALA A 248 5.29 -2.50 -10.63
CA ALA A 248 6.46 -2.62 -11.51
C ALA A 248 6.10 -3.07 -12.94
N GLN A 249 6.91 -2.73 -13.95
CA GLN A 249 6.83 -3.35 -15.29
C GLN A 249 7.13 -4.87 -15.28
N TRP A 250 7.78 -5.33 -14.22
CA TRP A 250 8.14 -6.73 -14.00
C TRP A 250 7.21 -7.34 -12.96
N GLY A 251 7.14 -8.67 -12.90
CA GLY A 251 6.40 -9.40 -11.86
C GLY A 251 6.97 -9.29 -10.44
N ASP A 252 7.69 -8.21 -10.13
CA ASP A 252 8.26 -7.87 -8.84
C ASP A 252 7.12 -7.66 -7.80
N PRO A 253 7.38 -7.85 -6.50
CA PRO A 253 6.39 -7.58 -5.45
C PRO A 253 5.84 -6.14 -5.50
N LEU A 254 4.58 -5.97 -5.12
CA LEU A 254 3.99 -4.63 -4.93
C LEU A 254 4.66 -3.88 -3.78
N PHE A 255 4.73 -2.55 -3.90
CA PHE A 255 5.30 -1.67 -2.88
C PHE A 255 4.47 -1.65 -1.60
N ASP A 256 5.15 -1.62 -0.46
CA ASP A 256 4.52 -1.59 0.86
C ASP A 256 4.97 -0.34 1.62
N GLY A 257 4.04 0.61 1.74
CA GLY A 257 4.33 1.93 2.25
C GLY A 257 3.21 2.93 1.99
N SER A 258 3.54 4.21 2.04
CA SER A 258 2.59 5.30 1.81
C SER A 258 3.18 6.44 0.99
N TYR A 259 2.30 7.19 0.36
CA TYR A 259 2.62 8.45 -0.31
C TYR A 259 1.85 9.60 0.35
N ASN A 260 2.58 10.60 0.80
CA ASN A 260 2.05 11.88 1.25
C ASN A 260 1.91 12.84 0.06
N GLU A 261 2.92 12.89 -0.81
CA GLU A 261 2.84 13.70 -2.02
C GLU A 261 3.67 13.10 -3.15
N PHE A 262 3.17 13.23 -4.38
CA PHE A 262 3.93 13.00 -5.62
C PHE A 262 3.82 14.22 -6.52
N SER A 263 4.95 14.71 -7.03
CA SER A 263 5.03 15.88 -7.92
C SER A 263 5.90 15.59 -9.15
N VAL A 264 5.56 16.23 -10.27
CA VAL A 264 6.35 16.21 -11.51
C VAL A 264 6.72 17.64 -11.91
N TYR A 265 7.96 17.84 -12.34
CA TYR A 265 8.49 19.11 -12.81
C TYR A 265 8.99 18.96 -14.24
N SER A 266 8.83 20.02 -15.03
CA SER A 266 9.22 20.05 -16.45
C SER A 266 10.68 20.48 -16.69
N HIS A 267 11.54 20.34 -15.69
CA HIS A 267 12.98 20.58 -15.80
C HIS A 267 13.75 19.76 -14.75
N ALA A 268 15.07 19.73 -14.88
CA ALA A 268 15.96 19.07 -13.92
C ALA A 268 16.13 19.98 -12.69
N LEU A 269 15.53 19.60 -11.55
CA LEU A 269 15.67 20.32 -10.30
C LEU A 269 17.13 20.30 -9.85
N ASP A 270 17.65 21.48 -9.48
CA ASP A 270 18.99 21.60 -8.91
C ASP A 270 19.01 21.39 -7.38
N ALA A 271 20.21 21.29 -6.80
CA ALA A 271 20.36 21.07 -5.36
C ALA A 271 19.78 22.20 -4.48
N THR A 272 19.69 23.43 -4.99
CA THR A 272 19.09 24.56 -4.27
C THR A 272 17.57 24.43 -4.25
N GLU A 273 16.97 24.09 -5.39
CA GLU A 273 15.52 23.88 -5.51
C GLU A 273 15.08 22.68 -4.67
N VAL A 274 15.80 21.55 -4.74
CA VAL A 274 15.51 20.36 -3.93
C VAL A 274 15.60 20.67 -2.43
N ALA A 275 16.62 21.41 -1.99
CA ALA A 275 16.74 21.81 -0.59
C ALA A 275 15.62 22.77 -0.15
N ALA A 276 15.14 23.63 -1.04
CA ALA A 276 14.01 24.52 -0.78
C ALA A 276 12.70 23.75 -0.65
N ASN A 277 12.44 22.78 -1.54
CA ASN A 277 11.26 21.91 -1.45
C ASN A 277 11.28 21.07 -0.17
N PHE A 278 12.45 20.49 0.18
CA PHE A 278 12.60 19.76 1.44
C PHE A 278 12.27 20.62 2.67
N ALA A 279 12.73 21.88 2.67
CA ALA A 279 12.45 22.80 3.76
C ALA A 279 10.97 23.26 3.81
N ALA A 280 10.29 23.27 2.66
CA ALA A 280 8.86 23.58 2.58
C ALA A 280 7.99 22.43 3.10
N GLY A 281 8.41 21.18 2.87
CA GLY A 281 7.62 20.00 3.19
C GLY A 281 6.55 19.69 2.13
N PRO A 282 5.81 18.58 2.28
CA PRO A 282 4.64 18.30 1.46
C PRO A 282 3.55 19.35 1.71
N VAL A 283 2.61 19.50 0.77
CA VAL A 283 1.47 20.40 0.95
C VAL A 283 0.65 19.97 2.16
N ALA A 284 0.63 20.82 3.18
CA ALA A 284 -0.13 20.56 4.39
C ALA A 284 -1.62 20.38 4.08
N GLY A 285 -2.14 19.24 4.48
CA GLY A 285 -3.55 18.91 4.50
C GLY A 285 -3.70 17.62 5.30
N GLU A 286 -4.75 17.56 6.10
CA GLU A 286 -5.08 16.35 6.84
C GLU A 286 -6.46 15.95 6.36
N LEU A 287 -6.54 14.76 5.75
CA LEU A 287 -7.83 14.18 5.43
C LEU A 287 -8.43 13.66 6.73
N SER A 288 -9.44 14.35 7.26
CA SER A 288 -10.13 13.89 8.46
C SER A 288 -11.13 12.79 8.13
N VAL A 289 -10.75 11.56 8.45
CA VAL A 289 -11.53 10.34 8.21
C VAL A 289 -11.66 9.52 9.49
N PRO A 290 -12.74 8.74 9.63
CA PRO A 290 -12.85 7.80 10.72
C PRO A 290 -11.95 6.57 10.50
N GLN A 291 -11.56 5.94 11.59
CA GLN A 291 -10.93 4.61 11.62
C GLN A 291 -11.92 3.60 12.20
N LEU A 292 -11.74 2.32 11.88
CA LEU A 292 -12.46 1.22 12.50
C LEU A 292 -11.55 0.52 13.49
N ILE A 293 -11.96 0.45 14.75
CA ILE A 293 -11.24 -0.29 15.80
C ILE A 293 -11.98 -1.58 16.10
N VAL A 294 -11.28 -2.71 16.07
CA VAL A 294 -11.83 -4.04 16.38
C VAL A 294 -11.15 -4.55 17.64
N ASN A 295 -11.92 -4.83 18.69
CA ASN A 295 -11.40 -5.39 19.92
C ASN A 295 -11.42 -6.92 19.87
N ARG A 296 -10.24 -7.54 19.86
CA ARG A 296 -10.07 -9.00 19.83
C ARG A 296 -10.70 -9.70 21.04
N ASP A 297 -10.65 -9.06 22.21
CA ASP A 297 -11.12 -9.66 23.47
C ASP A 297 -12.65 -9.70 23.57
N THR A 298 -13.35 -8.79 22.89
CA THR A 298 -14.81 -8.62 23.04
C THR A 298 -15.60 -8.79 21.74
N GLY A 299 -14.95 -8.72 20.58
CA GLY A 299 -15.61 -8.62 19.28
C GLY A 299 -16.16 -7.22 18.96
N GLU A 300 -15.95 -6.24 19.86
CA GLU A 300 -16.50 -4.89 19.70
C GLU A 300 -15.87 -4.20 18.50
N ILE A 301 -16.71 -3.74 17.57
CA ILE A 301 -16.32 -2.86 16.48
C ILE A 301 -16.72 -1.43 16.84
N THR A 302 -15.78 -0.50 16.73
CA THR A 302 -15.97 0.92 17.04
C THR A 302 -15.53 1.79 15.86
N VAL A 303 -16.38 2.72 15.44
CA VAL A 303 -15.99 3.79 14.52
C VAL A 303 -15.37 4.93 15.33
N MET A 304 -14.08 5.18 15.14
CA MET A 304 -13.29 6.17 15.86
C MET A 304 -13.06 7.41 15.01
N ASN A 305 -13.20 8.58 15.63
CA ASN A 305 -12.73 9.85 15.09
C ASN A 305 -11.61 10.37 15.99
N ASP A 306 -10.36 10.14 15.58
CA ASP A 306 -9.16 10.62 16.25
C ASP A 306 -8.81 12.08 15.87
N ASN A 307 -9.54 12.66 14.91
CA ASN A 307 -9.32 14.01 14.43
C ASN A 307 -9.70 15.08 15.44
N SER A 308 -9.13 16.27 15.24
CA SER A 308 -9.42 17.45 16.06
C SER A 308 -10.80 18.08 15.82
N GLN A 309 -11.51 17.66 14.77
CA GLN A 309 -12.82 18.17 14.37
C GLN A 309 -13.86 17.05 14.36
N GLN A 310 -15.14 17.41 14.47
CA GLN A 310 -16.25 16.47 14.33
C GLN A 310 -16.33 15.96 12.89
N LEU A 311 -16.63 14.66 12.74
CA LEU A 311 -17.02 14.03 11.48
C LEU A 311 -18.53 13.75 11.48
N SER A 312 -19.15 13.76 10.30
CA SER A 312 -20.55 13.34 10.13
C SER A 312 -20.61 12.23 9.10
N LEU A 313 -20.89 11.01 9.53
CA LEU A 313 -20.93 9.81 8.70
C LEU A 313 -22.26 9.75 7.93
N LEU A 314 -22.22 9.59 6.61
CA LEU A 314 -23.42 9.43 5.77
C LEU A 314 -23.74 7.96 5.49
N ASN A 315 -22.71 7.13 5.35
CA ASN A 315 -22.83 5.68 5.22
C ASN A 315 -21.53 5.02 5.65
N TYR A 316 -21.63 3.72 5.94
CA TYR A 316 -20.48 2.84 6.00
C TYR A 316 -20.84 1.41 5.60
N SER A 317 -19.80 0.65 5.31
CA SER A 317 -19.84 -0.80 5.16
C SER A 317 -18.58 -1.40 5.77
N VAL A 318 -18.74 -2.54 6.43
CA VAL A 318 -17.63 -3.38 6.88
C VAL A 318 -17.79 -4.73 6.18
N SER A 319 -16.81 -5.13 5.37
CA SER A 319 -16.80 -6.45 4.72
C SER A 319 -15.76 -7.37 5.34
N SER A 320 -16.04 -8.66 5.40
CA SER A 320 -15.12 -9.73 5.80
C SER A 320 -15.11 -10.83 4.74
N PRO A 321 -14.04 -10.98 3.94
CA PRO A 321 -13.90 -12.10 3.01
C PRO A 321 -14.04 -13.49 3.66
N SER A 322 -13.63 -13.63 4.92
CA SER A 322 -13.70 -14.87 5.69
C SER A 322 -15.09 -15.17 6.25
N GLY A 323 -15.98 -14.18 6.29
CA GLY A 323 -17.31 -14.32 6.90
C GLY A 323 -17.28 -14.22 8.43
N SER A 324 -16.40 -13.39 9.00
CA SER A 324 -16.25 -13.29 10.45
C SER A 324 -17.18 -12.27 11.13
N LEU A 325 -18.11 -11.61 10.42
CA LEU A 325 -19.02 -10.65 11.05
C LEU A 325 -20.19 -11.34 11.75
N ASP A 326 -20.70 -10.74 12.84
CA ASP A 326 -21.94 -11.13 13.51
C ASP A 326 -23.04 -10.06 13.30
N PRO A 327 -23.94 -10.25 12.31
CA PRO A 327 -25.03 -9.31 12.06
C PRO A 327 -26.08 -9.23 13.17
N ILE A 328 -26.12 -10.18 14.10
CA ILE A 328 -27.06 -10.20 15.25
C ILE A 328 -26.51 -9.32 16.37
N ALA A 329 -25.20 -9.37 16.63
CA ALA A 329 -24.53 -8.52 17.60
C ALA A 329 -24.26 -7.09 17.10
N TRP A 330 -24.33 -6.88 15.78
CA TRP A 330 -24.25 -5.56 15.15
C TRP A 330 -25.38 -4.61 15.57
N GLN A 331 -25.00 -3.37 15.87
CA GLN A 331 -25.89 -2.29 16.26
C GLN A 331 -25.86 -1.16 15.23
N SER A 332 -27.04 -0.83 14.71
CA SER A 332 -27.22 0.31 13.80
C SER A 332 -26.95 1.65 14.49
N ILE A 333 -26.45 2.61 13.71
CA ILE A 333 -26.16 4.00 14.09
C ILE A 333 -27.42 4.86 14.37
N ASP A 334 -28.64 4.30 14.30
CA ASP A 334 -29.91 5.05 14.30
C ASP A 334 -30.25 5.92 15.55
N THR A 335 -31.46 6.51 15.51
CA THR A 335 -32.04 7.39 16.55
C THR A 335 -31.99 6.89 18.00
N GLY A 336 -31.80 5.58 18.21
CA GLY A 336 -31.72 4.98 19.53
C GLY A 336 -30.34 5.05 20.20
N ASN A 337 -29.27 5.29 19.44
CA ASN A 337 -27.90 5.09 19.93
C ASN A 337 -26.90 6.17 19.51
N PHE A 338 -26.81 6.51 18.21
CA PHE A 338 -25.70 7.32 17.71
C PHE A 338 -26.15 8.58 16.92
N ASP A 339 -27.22 8.51 16.12
CA ASP A 339 -27.76 9.67 15.38
C ASP A 339 -29.20 9.98 15.81
N THR A 340 -29.36 10.72 16.90
CA THR A 340 -30.65 10.97 17.58
C THR A 340 -31.74 11.62 16.70
N ASN A 341 -31.37 12.22 15.56
CA ASN A 341 -32.27 12.87 14.62
C ASN A 341 -32.28 12.23 13.23
N GLY A 342 -31.39 11.29 12.95
CA GLY A 342 -31.28 10.61 11.66
C GLY A 342 -31.95 9.24 11.62
N THR A 343 -32.52 8.92 10.46
CA THR A 343 -32.98 7.55 10.17
C THR A 343 -31.90 6.86 9.36
N TRP A 344 -31.36 5.77 9.91
CA TRP A 344 -30.39 4.91 9.24
C TRP A 344 -31.07 3.67 8.70
N THR A 345 -30.63 3.20 7.53
CA THR A 345 -31.18 2.01 6.87
C THR A 345 -30.06 1.03 6.57
N ALA A 346 -30.16 -0.16 7.13
CA ALA A 346 -29.28 -1.27 6.78
C ALA A 346 -29.46 -1.65 5.31
N THR A 347 -28.35 -1.71 4.58
CA THR A 347 -28.28 -2.13 3.17
C THR A 347 -27.72 -3.55 3.05
N SER A 348 -27.02 -4.06 4.07
CA SER A 348 -26.58 -5.45 4.19
C SER A 348 -26.50 -5.89 5.65
N THR A 349 -26.73 -7.18 5.89
CA THR A 349 -26.69 -7.85 7.21
C THR A 349 -26.24 -9.30 7.06
N THR A 350 -25.12 -9.55 6.39
CA THR A 350 -24.53 -10.89 6.21
C THR A 350 -23.21 -11.00 6.97
N GLU A 351 -22.73 -12.23 7.16
CA GLU A 351 -21.46 -12.51 7.84
C GLU A 351 -20.24 -11.97 7.06
N GLU A 352 -20.40 -11.73 5.75
CA GLU A 352 -19.38 -11.13 4.89
C GLU A 352 -19.54 -9.63 4.69
N LEU A 353 -20.70 -9.05 5.02
CA LEU A 353 -20.97 -7.63 4.81
C LEU A 353 -22.09 -7.11 5.71
N ILE A 354 -21.73 -6.18 6.59
CA ILE A 354 -22.67 -5.29 7.29
C ILE A 354 -22.55 -3.89 6.70
N ALA A 355 -23.68 -3.24 6.42
CA ALA A 355 -23.67 -1.91 5.83
C ALA A 355 -24.95 -1.15 6.14
N GLU A 356 -24.83 0.16 6.32
CA GLU A 356 -25.97 1.06 6.46
C GLU A 356 -25.63 2.48 6.00
N GLY A 357 -26.68 3.26 5.79
CA GLY A 357 -26.54 4.68 5.47
C GLY A 357 -27.77 5.50 5.80
N THR A 358 -27.61 6.81 5.69
CA THR A 358 -28.67 7.79 5.86
C THR A 358 -28.69 8.78 4.71
N THR A 359 -29.83 9.44 4.51
CA THR A 359 -29.98 10.58 3.61
C THR A 359 -30.07 11.92 4.35
N GLY A 360 -29.81 11.91 5.67
CA GLY A 360 -29.88 13.07 6.56
C GLY A 360 -28.59 13.90 6.62
N ASP A 361 -28.37 14.54 7.76
CA ASP A 361 -27.16 15.31 8.10
C ASP A 361 -25.97 14.43 8.54
N GLY A 362 -26.19 13.11 8.63
CA GLY A 362 -25.19 12.13 9.00
C GLY A 362 -25.01 11.99 10.51
N GLY A 363 -24.47 10.84 10.91
CA GLY A 363 -24.21 10.48 12.30
C GLY A 363 -22.95 11.19 12.82
N PRO A 364 -23.07 12.13 13.78
CA PRO A 364 -21.97 13.00 14.18
C PRO A 364 -21.02 12.33 15.19
N ILE A 365 -19.79 12.02 14.79
CA ILE A 365 -18.72 11.56 15.70
C ILE A 365 -17.92 12.78 16.17
N SER A 366 -18.03 13.13 17.46
CA SER A 366 -17.28 14.25 18.04
C SER A 366 -15.77 14.07 17.88
N ALA A 367 -15.02 15.18 17.92
CA ALA A 367 -13.56 15.15 17.89
C ALA A 367 -12.99 14.28 19.02
N ALA A 368 -11.94 13.49 18.72
CA ALA A 368 -11.30 12.57 19.65
C ALA A 368 -12.30 11.68 20.41
N SER A 369 -13.29 11.12 19.70
CA SER A 369 -14.32 10.26 20.27
C SER A 369 -14.61 9.08 19.37
N SER A 370 -15.37 8.12 19.88
CA SER A 370 -15.63 6.88 19.19
C SER A 370 -17.04 6.38 19.49
N GLN A 371 -17.57 5.53 18.61
CA GLN A 371 -18.95 5.02 18.67
C GLN A 371 -18.95 3.54 18.34
N SER A 372 -19.47 2.75 19.27
CA SER A 372 -19.60 1.30 19.11
C SER A 372 -20.73 0.98 18.13
N ILE A 373 -20.48 0.03 17.23
CA ILE A 373 -21.50 -0.61 16.39
C ILE A 373 -21.76 -2.05 16.85
N GLY A 374 -21.45 -2.35 18.12
CA GLY A 374 -21.68 -3.64 18.76
C GLY A 374 -20.52 -4.63 18.66
N ASP A 375 -20.69 -5.79 19.28
CA ASP A 375 -19.75 -6.92 19.28
C ASP A 375 -19.84 -7.70 17.96
N ALA A 376 -19.69 -6.98 16.84
CA ALA A 376 -20.04 -7.42 15.49
C ALA A 376 -18.92 -8.19 14.77
N TRP A 377 -17.79 -8.44 15.41
CA TRP A 377 -16.72 -9.30 14.88
C TRP A 377 -16.60 -10.57 15.72
N ASN A 378 -16.65 -11.72 15.06
CA ASN A 378 -16.39 -13.00 15.68
C ASN A 378 -14.89 -13.23 15.81
N ALA A 379 -14.43 -13.45 17.04
CA ALA A 379 -13.03 -13.71 17.35
C ALA A 379 -12.47 -14.87 16.52
N SER A 380 -11.41 -14.58 15.77
CA SER A 380 -10.73 -15.53 14.89
C SER A 380 -9.36 -15.00 14.42
N PRO A 381 -8.52 -15.86 13.81
CA PRO A 381 -7.29 -15.44 13.13
C PRO A 381 -7.51 -14.55 11.90
N PHE A 382 -8.75 -14.38 11.43
CA PHE A 382 -9.05 -13.60 10.24
C PHE A 382 -9.21 -12.11 10.56
N GLU A 383 -8.12 -11.38 10.38
CA GLU A 383 -8.07 -9.91 10.47
C GLU A 383 -8.26 -9.26 9.10
N ASP A 384 -9.37 -9.59 8.43
CA ASP A 384 -9.61 -9.28 7.03
C ASP A 384 -10.71 -8.23 6.77
N LEU A 385 -11.16 -7.56 7.83
CA LEU A 385 -12.17 -6.51 7.69
C LEU A 385 -11.68 -5.36 6.81
N VAL A 386 -12.56 -4.91 5.92
CA VAL A 386 -12.38 -3.69 5.13
C VAL A 386 -13.48 -2.70 5.50
N PHE A 387 -13.09 -1.48 5.87
CA PHE A 387 -14.00 -0.41 6.25
C PHE A 387 -14.11 0.63 5.14
N ASN A 388 -15.32 0.77 4.58
CA ASN A 388 -15.62 1.82 3.62
C ASN A 388 -16.68 2.75 4.18
N PHE A 389 -16.58 4.05 3.87
CA PHE A 389 -17.50 5.04 4.40
C PHE A 389 -17.66 6.26 3.49
N THR A 390 -18.62 7.12 3.82
CA THR A 390 -18.68 8.49 3.28
C THR A 390 -18.97 9.44 4.42
N VAL A 391 -18.24 10.57 4.48
CA VAL A 391 -18.53 11.66 5.43
C VAL A 391 -19.07 12.89 4.70
N VAL A 392 -19.85 13.72 5.40
CA VAL A 392 -20.31 15.00 4.85
C VAL A 392 -19.11 15.86 4.46
N GLY A 393 -19.02 16.19 3.16
CA GLY A 393 -17.95 17.02 2.62
C GLY A 393 -16.63 16.29 2.31
N GLY A 394 -16.51 14.99 2.59
CA GLY A 394 -15.28 14.20 2.43
C GLY A 394 -15.10 13.51 1.06
N GLY A 395 -15.77 13.97 0.00
CA GLY A 395 -15.66 13.35 -1.32
C GLY A 395 -16.54 12.10 -1.50
N ALA A 396 -16.09 11.16 -2.34
CA ALA A 396 -16.80 9.91 -2.65
C ALA A 396 -16.68 8.88 -1.50
N ASN A 397 -17.04 7.62 -1.76
CA ASN A 397 -16.85 6.53 -0.81
C ASN A 397 -15.34 6.27 -0.63
N LEU A 398 -14.85 6.35 0.61
CA LEU A 398 -13.45 6.22 0.99
C LEU A 398 -13.25 4.92 1.79
N THR A 399 -12.06 4.35 1.68
CA THR A 399 -11.61 3.24 2.53
C THR A 399 -10.85 3.80 3.72
N GLY A 400 -11.22 3.36 4.93
CA GLY A 400 -10.62 3.75 6.19
C GLY A 400 -9.72 2.66 6.76
N GLU A 401 -8.86 3.08 7.67
CA GLU A 401 -7.99 2.17 8.39
C GLU A 401 -8.79 1.27 9.33
N VAL A 402 -8.43 -0.02 9.36
CA VAL A 402 -8.93 -0.98 10.34
C VAL A 402 -7.79 -1.35 11.28
N ILE A 403 -8.02 -1.18 12.57
CA ILE A 403 -7.02 -1.43 13.63
C ILE A 403 -7.58 -2.46 14.59
N TYR A 404 -6.89 -3.58 14.72
CA TYR A 404 -7.22 -4.61 15.70
C TYR A 404 -6.42 -4.39 16.99
N VAL A 405 -7.10 -4.39 18.13
CA VAL A 405 -6.54 -4.20 19.47
C VAL A 405 -6.97 -5.33 20.39
N GLY A 406 -6.35 -5.46 21.57
CA GLY A 406 -6.64 -6.56 22.49
C GLY A 406 -5.79 -7.80 22.17
N ASN A 407 -5.99 -8.89 22.92
CA ASN A 407 -5.16 -10.10 22.87
C ASN A 407 -3.64 -9.82 22.93
N ASN A 408 -3.23 -8.88 23.80
CA ASN A 408 -1.84 -8.43 23.93
C ASN A 408 -1.19 -7.92 22.62
N ASP A 409 -2.00 -7.31 21.74
CA ASP A 409 -1.60 -6.82 20.41
C ASP A 409 -1.16 -7.92 19.44
N GLU A 410 -1.55 -9.17 19.69
CA GLU A 410 -1.32 -10.32 18.82
C GLU A 410 -2.64 -10.85 18.23
N GLY A 411 -2.61 -11.29 16.98
CA GLY A 411 -3.73 -12.03 16.38
C GLY A 411 -3.90 -13.41 17.03
N PHE A 412 -5.10 -13.98 16.90
CA PHE A 412 -5.34 -15.36 17.33
C PHE A 412 -4.56 -16.36 16.48
N ALA A 413 -4.10 -17.45 17.08
CA ALA A 413 -3.39 -18.50 16.35
C ALA A 413 -4.38 -19.36 15.54
N ASN A 414 -3.95 -19.87 14.38
CA ASN A 414 -4.82 -20.73 13.53
C ASN A 414 -5.37 -21.99 14.23
N SER A 415 -4.67 -22.47 15.27
CA SER A 415 -5.07 -23.66 16.04
C SER A 415 -5.70 -23.32 17.40
N ASP A 416 -5.82 -22.04 17.76
CA ASP A 416 -6.68 -21.56 18.85
C ASP A 416 -8.07 -21.45 18.23
N LEU A 417 -8.91 -22.47 18.39
CA LEU A 417 -10.20 -22.63 17.72
C LEU A 417 -11.36 -22.01 18.49
N ASP A 418 -11.22 -21.75 19.80
CA ASP A 418 -12.22 -21.03 20.57
C ASP A 418 -11.93 -19.53 20.72
N ALA A 419 -10.75 -19.09 20.27
CA ALA A 419 -10.27 -17.71 20.20
C ALA A 419 -10.19 -17.05 21.57
N ASP A 420 -9.66 -17.78 22.56
CA ASP A 420 -9.46 -17.28 23.92
C ASP A 420 -8.00 -16.84 24.21
N GLY A 421 -7.11 -17.00 23.22
CA GLY A 421 -5.74 -16.53 23.25
C GLY A 421 -4.72 -17.59 23.67
N ASP A 422 -5.13 -18.84 23.88
CA ASP A 422 -4.20 -19.97 24.02
C ASP A 422 -4.57 -21.17 23.14
N ILE A 423 -3.71 -22.20 23.13
CA ILE A 423 -3.95 -23.44 22.37
C ILE A 423 -4.01 -24.56 23.39
N ASP A 424 -5.19 -25.08 23.70
CA ASP A 424 -5.37 -26.01 24.81
C ASP A 424 -6.30 -27.21 24.52
N ALA A 425 -6.86 -27.79 25.58
CA ALA A 425 -7.72 -28.97 25.48
C ALA A 425 -9.13 -28.66 24.93
N ASP A 426 -9.60 -27.43 25.09
CA ASP A 426 -10.89 -26.98 24.59
C ASP A 426 -10.82 -26.83 23.06
N ASP A 427 -9.72 -26.29 22.51
CA ASP A 427 -9.47 -26.29 21.05
C ASP A 427 -9.38 -27.69 20.47
N PHE A 428 -8.65 -28.58 21.14
CA PHE A 428 -8.56 -29.97 20.69
C PHE A 428 -9.93 -30.65 20.69
N SER A 429 -10.80 -30.29 21.64
CA SER A 429 -12.16 -30.80 21.70
C SER A 429 -13.01 -30.27 20.54
N ALA A 430 -12.87 -28.99 20.18
CA ALA A 430 -13.51 -28.40 19.00
C ALA A 430 -13.01 -29.07 17.70
N PHE A 431 -11.70 -29.20 17.53
CA PHE A 431 -11.07 -29.90 16.42
C PHE A 431 -11.60 -31.34 16.28
N ALA A 432 -11.60 -32.09 17.38
CA ALA A 432 -12.01 -33.49 17.37
C ALA A 432 -13.51 -33.68 17.09
N ALA A 433 -14.36 -32.71 17.47
CA ALA A 433 -15.79 -32.78 17.25
C ALA A 433 -16.19 -32.76 15.76
N ALA A 434 -15.37 -32.12 14.92
CA ALA A 434 -15.57 -32.00 13.49
C ALA A 434 -14.62 -32.88 12.65
N SER A 435 -13.83 -33.75 13.28
CA SER A 435 -12.84 -34.57 12.57
C SER A 435 -13.46 -35.46 11.48
N GLN A 436 -12.80 -35.49 10.32
CA GLN A 436 -13.20 -36.17 9.08
C GLN A 436 -14.48 -35.62 8.43
N SER A 437 -14.82 -34.36 8.70
CA SER A 437 -15.97 -33.70 8.09
C SER A 437 -15.58 -32.98 6.81
N ASP A 438 -16.45 -33.08 5.80
CA ASP A 438 -16.44 -32.20 4.63
C ASP A 438 -17.07 -30.86 5.05
N LEU A 439 -16.31 -29.79 4.93
CA LEU A 439 -16.69 -28.44 5.34
C LEU A 439 -16.91 -27.53 4.12
N THR A 440 -16.97 -28.12 2.91
CA THR A 440 -17.20 -27.35 1.69
C THR A 440 -18.55 -26.63 1.72
N GLY A 441 -18.52 -25.35 1.31
CA GLY A 441 -19.70 -24.49 1.30
C GLY A 441 -19.95 -23.69 2.58
N MET A 442 -19.13 -23.88 3.61
CA MET A 442 -19.03 -22.99 4.77
C MET A 442 -18.11 -21.79 4.48
N THR A 443 -18.28 -20.69 5.24
CA THR A 443 -17.35 -19.55 5.20
C THR A 443 -15.97 -19.95 5.74
N ALA A 444 -14.92 -19.15 5.51
CA ALA A 444 -13.59 -19.48 6.03
C ALA A 444 -13.58 -19.48 7.57
N TYR A 445 -14.30 -18.53 8.18
CA TYR A 445 -14.51 -18.49 9.63
C TYR A 445 -15.17 -19.76 10.17
N GLU A 446 -16.28 -20.20 9.57
CA GLU A 446 -16.99 -21.42 9.99
C GLU A 446 -16.13 -22.70 9.85
N ARG A 447 -15.33 -22.77 8.79
CA ARG A 447 -14.41 -23.89 8.56
C ARG A 447 -13.30 -23.94 9.59
N TYR A 448 -12.67 -22.80 9.88
CA TYR A 448 -11.69 -22.66 10.95
C TYR A 448 -12.25 -23.11 12.30
N LYS A 449 -13.45 -22.63 12.69
CA LYS A 449 -14.11 -23.08 13.94
C LYS A 449 -14.39 -24.59 13.97
N SER A 450 -14.45 -25.21 12.80
CA SER A 450 -14.63 -26.65 12.60
C SER A 450 -13.31 -27.41 12.41
N GLY A 451 -12.16 -26.77 12.60
CA GLY A 451 -10.84 -27.40 12.57
C GLY A 451 -10.20 -27.58 11.20
N ASP A 452 -10.65 -26.86 10.16
CA ASP A 452 -9.94 -26.70 8.87
C ASP A 452 -8.79 -25.71 9.06
N ILE A 453 -7.60 -26.21 9.39
CA ILE A 453 -6.43 -25.41 9.78
C ILE A 453 -5.57 -25.08 8.56
N ASP A 454 -5.57 -25.93 7.53
CA ASP A 454 -4.86 -25.65 6.27
C ASP A 454 -5.72 -24.94 5.21
N GLY A 455 -7.02 -24.83 5.44
CA GLY A 455 -7.97 -24.07 4.64
C GLY A 455 -8.48 -24.80 3.40
N ASP A 456 -8.25 -26.11 3.27
CA ASP A 456 -8.55 -26.88 2.05
C ASP A 456 -10.02 -27.32 1.93
N GLY A 457 -10.83 -27.12 2.96
CA GLY A 457 -12.27 -27.35 2.94
C GLY A 457 -12.71 -28.63 3.63
N ASP A 458 -11.82 -29.36 4.29
CA ASP A 458 -12.18 -30.43 5.21
C ASP A 458 -11.42 -30.33 6.54
N ASN A 459 -11.76 -31.20 7.49
CA ASN A 459 -10.99 -31.39 8.72
C ASN A 459 -10.47 -32.81 8.70
N ASP A 460 -9.18 -33.00 8.43
CA ASP A 460 -8.60 -34.32 8.25
C ASP A 460 -7.29 -34.54 9.04
N TYR A 461 -6.50 -35.51 8.60
CA TYR A 461 -5.23 -35.83 9.25
C TYR A 461 -4.16 -34.75 9.04
N THR A 462 -4.25 -33.98 7.96
CA THR A 462 -3.39 -32.85 7.62
C THR A 462 -3.59 -31.73 8.64
N ASP A 463 -4.84 -31.36 8.92
CA ASP A 463 -5.17 -30.38 9.97
C ASP A 463 -4.72 -30.85 11.34
N PHE A 464 -4.98 -32.11 11.69
CA PHE A 464 -4.53 -32.67 12.96
C PHE A 464 -3.01 -32.55 13.14
N ARG A 465 -2.23 -32.68 12.05
CA ARG A 465 -0.78 -32.52 12.11
C ARG A 465 -0.36 -31.08 12.35
N LEU A 466 -1.09 -30.11 11.80
CA LEU A 466 -0.88 -28.69 12.07
C LEU A 466 -1.25 -28.35 13.51
N PHE A 467 -2.46 -28.70 13.94
CA PHE A 467 -2.91 -28.56 15.33
C PHE A 467 -1.89 -29.11 16.32
N LYS A 468 -1.45 -30.35 16.09
CA LYS A 468 -0.46 -31.01 16.96
C LYS A 468 0.87 -30.26 16.97
N ALA A 469 1.33 -29.75 15.84
CA ALA A 469 2.58 -29.00 15.77
C ALA A 469 2.47 -27.71 16.59
N ASP A 470 1.37 -26.98 16.42
CA ASP A 470 1.11 -25.70 17.10
C ASP A 470 0.92 -25.90 18.60
N PHE A 471 0.11 -26.89 19.02
CA PHE A 471 -0.05 -27.25 20.42
C PHE A 471 1.30 -27.61 21.07
N ILE A 472 2.14 -28.38 20.39
CA ILE A 472 3.47 -28.74 20.90
C ILE A 472 4.39 -27.52 20.97
N ALA A 473 4.29 -26.59 20.02
CA ALA A 473 5.05 -25.35 20.05
C ALA A 473 4.64 -24.48 21.24
N ALA A 474 3.35 -24.37 21.53
CA ALA A 474 2.80 -23.60 22.65
C ALA A 474 3.07 -24.26 24.01
N ASN A 475 2.81 -25.57 24.15
CA ASN A 475 2.73 -26.26 25.44
C ASN A 475 3.79 -27.36 25.67
N GLY A 476 4.48 -27.78 24.61
CA GLY A 476 5.46 -28.86 24.63
C GLY A 476 4.89 -30.26 24.44
N ALA A 477 5.75 -31.18 24.00
CA ALA A 477 5.37 -32.54 23.63
C ALA A 477 4.77 -33.39 24.77
N ALA A 478 5.16 -33.12 26.02
CA ALA A 478 4.63 -33.83 27.18
C ALA A 478 3.17 -33.44 27.49
N ALA A 479 2.81 -32.18 27.28
CA ALA A 479 1.43 -31.71 27.43
C ALA A 479 0.54 -32.36 26.37
N PHE A 480 0.98 -32.39 25.11
CA PHE A 480 0.23 -33.06 24.03
C PHE A 480 0.04 -34.56 24.30
N ALA A 481 1.08 -35.26 24.77
CA ALA A 481 0.95 -36.67 25.14
C ALA A 481 -0.10 -36.89 26.24
N SER A 482 -0.21 -35.95 27.17
CA SER A 482 -1.21 -35.99 28.26
C SER A 482 -2.62 -35.74 27.72
N LEU A 483 -2.80 -34.75 26.84
CA LEU A 483 -4.05 -34.42 26.16
C LEU A 483 -4.64 -35.65 25.44
N VAL A 484 -3.84 -36.33 24.63
CA VAL A 484 -4.30 -37.50 23.86
C VAL A 484 -4.56 -38.72 24.76
N SER A 485 -3.79 -38.89 25.85
CA SER A 485 -4.01 -39.97 26.80
C SER A 485 -5.30 -39.81 27.64
N ALA A 486 -5.76 -38.57 27.84
CA ALA A 486 -7.00 -38.27 28.54
C ALA A 486 -8.24 -38.41 27.64
N SER A 487 -8.09 -38.15 26.35
CA SER A 487 -9.17 -38.16 25.35
C SER A 487 -9.42 -39.53 24.69
N VAL A 488 -8.45 -40.47 24.76
CA VAL A 488 -8.66 -41.86 24.37
C VAL A 488 -8.92 -42.70 25.63
N PRO A 489 -10.12 -43.27 25.84
CA PRO A 489 -10.33 -44.21 26.93
C PRO A 489 -9.37 -45.39 26.74
N GLU A 490 -8.37 -45.52 27.62
CA GLU A 490 -7.53 -46.70 27.60
C GLU A 490 -8.46 -47.92 27.72
N PRO A 491 -8.37 -48.93 26.84
CA PRO A 491 -9.03 -50.19 27.10
C PRO A 491 -8.47 -50.66 28.43
N THR A 492 -9.30 -50.58 29.48
CA THR A 492 -8.86 -50.91 30.84
C THR A 492 -8.06 -52.20 30.79
N SER A 493 -6.98 -52.32 31.56
CA SER A 493 -6.13 -53.52 31.51
C SER A 493 -6.95 -54.81 31.69
N ALA A 494 -8.12 -54.71 32.35
CA ALA A 494 -9.14 -55.74 32.41
C ALA A 494 -9.75 -56.16 31.05
N LEU A 495 -10.07 -55.21 30.17
CA LEU A 495 -10.61 -55.45 28.82
C LEU A 495 -9.58 -56.12 27.90
N LEU A 496 -8.30 -55.71 27.98
CA LEU A 496 -7.18 -56.38 27.31
C LEU A 496 -6.91 -57.78 27.88
N LEU A 497 -7.04 -57.96 29.20
CA LEU A 497 -6.90 -59.27 29.84
C LEU A 497 -8.04 -60.21 29.43
N VAL A 498 -9.28 -59.72 29.37
CA VAL A 498 -10.46 -60.50 28.98
C VAL A 498 -10.41 -60.89 27.51
N SER A 499 -10.03 -59.99 26.60
CA SER A 499 -9.85 -60.31 25.18
C SER A 499 -8.65 -61.25 24.95
N GLY A 500 -7.56 -61.09 25.70
CA GLY A 500 -6.44 -62.03 25.73
C GLY A 500 -6.84 -63.44 26.22
N LEU A 501 -7.64 -63.53 27.29
CA LEU A 501 -8.15 -64.79 27.83
C LEU A 501 -9.17 -65.47 26.91
N LEU A 502 -10.03 -64.70 26.25
CA LEU A 502 -10.98 -65.20 25.25
C LEU A 502 -10.26 -65.69 23.98
N GLY A 503 -9.22 -65.00 23.53
CA GLY A 503 -8.35 -65.45 22.43
C GLY A 503 -7.60 -66.75 22.75
N LEU A 504 -7.11 -66.89 23.99
CA LEU A 504 -6.46 -68.12 24.47
C LEU A 504 -7.46 -69.29 24.64
N ALA A 505 -8.72 -69.00 24.99
CA ALA A 505 -9.77 -70.01 25.08
C ALA A 505 -10.27 -70.47 23.70
N ALA A 506 -10.35 -69.58 22.72
CA ALA A 506 -10.72 -69.92 21.33
C ALA A 506 -9.64 -70.74 20.61
N ARG A 507 -8.36 -70.56 20.96
CA ARG A 507 -7.23 -71.32 20.40
C ARG A 507 -7.06 -72.73 21.00
N ARG A 508 -7.85 -73.07 22.02
CA ARG A 508 -7.85 -74.37 22.71
C ARG A 508 -8.96 -75.34 22.27
N ARG A 509 -9.64 -75.06 21.14
CA ARG A 509 -10.55 -76.01 20.50
C ARG A 509 -9.92 -76.67 19.29
#